data_AF-A0A4Y2MGT7-F1
#
_entry.id   AF-A0A4Y2MGT7-F1
#
_cell.length_a   1.000
_cell.length_b   1.000
_cell.length_c   1.000
_cell.angle_alpha   90.00
_cell.angle_beta   90.00
_cell.angle_gamma   90.00
#
_symmetry.space_group_name_H-M   'P 1'
#
loop_
_entity.id
_entity.type
_entity.pdbx_description
1 polymer ?
#
loop_
_entity_poly.entity_id
_entity_poly.type
_entity_poly.pdbx_seq_one_letter_code
_entity_poly.pdbx_strand_id
1 'polypeptide(L)'
;MVAVLIKNDRFKYLSEVVPPPERKEAYDSWKIEDSKTKADLILCIQPSELKLVKNCLTAKDIWEKLESTYQSKGTAIKANL
;
A
#
# COMPACT_ATOMS: atom_id res chain seq x y z
N MET A 1 0.47 -9.42 -5.23
CA MET A 1 -0.09 -8.43 -4.29
C MET A 1 -1.56 -8.12 -4.59
N VAL A 2 -1.91 -7.62 -5.78
CA VAL A 2 -3.32 -7.32 -6.17
C VAL A 2 -4.28 -8.48 -5.88
N ALA A 3 -3.92 -9.71 -6.26
CA ALA A 3 -4.77 -10.89 -6.03
C ALA A 3 -5.07 -11.16 -4.54
N VAL A 4 -4.12 -10.89 -3.63
CA VAL A 4 -4.33 -11.06 -2.18
C VAL A 4 -5.35 -10.04 -1.68
N LEU A 5 -5.23 -8.79 -2.12
CA LEU A 5 -6.13 -7.71 -1.71
C LEU A 5 -7.54 -7.88 -2.28
N ILE A 6 -7.66 -8.39 -3.51
CA ILE A 6 -8.96 -8.74 -4.10
C ILE A 6 -9.60 -9.89 -3.32
N LYS A 7 -8.85 -10.97 -3.05
CA LYS A 7 -9.36 -12.12 -2.29
C LYS A 7 -9.85 -11.73 -0.89
N ASN A 8 -9.23 -10.72 -0.28
CA ASN A 8 -9.56 -10.25 1.06
C ASN A 8 -10.57 -9.07 1.07
N ASP A 9 -11.13 -8.67 -0.07
CA ASP A 9 -12.03 -7.50 -0.23
C ASP A 9 -11.43 -6.17 0.29
N ARG A 10 -10.11 -6.05 0.23
CA ARG A 10 -9.33 -4.90 0.74
C ARG A 10 -8.83 -3.96 -0.35
N PHE A 11 -8.94 -4.36 -1.62
CA PHE A 11 -8.44 -3.55 -2.74
C PHE A 11 -9.05 -2.14 -2.78
N LYS A 12 -10.32 -1.99 -2.39
CA LYS A 12 -11.02 -0.70 -2.33
C LYS A 12 -10.29 0.36 -1.47
N TYR A 13 -9.62 -0.04 -0.39
CA TYR A 13 -8.92 0.88 0.51
C TYR A 13 -7.66 1.49 -0.11
N LEU A 14 -7.21 0.99 -1.27
CA LEU A 14 -6.15 1.63 -2.05
C LEU A 14 -6.67 2.83 -2.87
N SER A 15 -7.98 2.86 -3.15
CA SER A 15 -8.64 3.91 -3.94
C SER A 15 -9.50 4.85 -3.09
N GLU A 16 -9.90 4.42 -1.90
CA GLU A 16 -10.78 5.19 -1.01
C GLU A 16 -10.09 6.45 -0.49
N VAL A 17 -10.85 7.54 -0.47
CA VAL A 17 -10.46 8.81 0.13
C VAL A 17 -10.65 8.69 1.64
N VAL A 18 -9.66 9.13 2.40
CA VAL A 18 -9.73 9.19 3.87
C VAL A 18 -11.00 9.94 4.27
N PRO A 19 -11.93 9.31 5.02
CA PRO A 19 -13.16 9.98 5.42
C PRO A 19 -12.85 11.16 6.36
N PRO A 20 -13.67 12.23 6.35
CA PRO A 20 -13.48 13.36 7.26
C PRO A 20 -13.56 12.91 8.73
N PRO A 21 -12.70 13.44 9.61
CA PRO A 21 -12.68 13.06 11.03
C PRO A 21 -13.96 13.48 11.78
N GLU A 22 -14.80 14.34 11.21
CA GLU A 22 -16.11 14.70 11.76
C GLU A 22 -17.05 13.49 11.86
N ARG A 23 -16.89 12.48 10.99
CA ARG A 23 -17.62 11.21 11.05
C ARG A 23 -16.79 10.16 11.78
N LYS A 24 -16.69 10.31 13.10
CA LYS A 24 -15.83 9.50 13.97
C LYS A 24 -15.96 7.99 13.74
N GLU A 25 -17.18 7.45 13.68
CA GLU A 25 -17.41 6.01 13.48
C GLU A 25 -16.91 5.51 12.11
N ALA A 26 -17.15 6.29 11.06
CA ALA A 26 -16.68 5.97 9.71
C ALA A 26 -15.15 6.07 9.62
N TYR A 27 -14.56 7.07 10.28
CA TYR A 27 -13.11 7.25 10.36
C TYR A 27 -12.42 6.12 11.13
N ASP A 28 -12.94 5.74 12.29
CA ASP A 28 -12.39 4.66 13.11
C ASP A 28 -12.49 3.31 12.36
N SER A 29 -13.63 3.05 11.69
CA SER A 29 -13.82 1.85 10.87
C SER A 29 -12.84 1.81 9.69
N TRP A 30 -12.70 2.92 8.97
CA TRP A 30 -11.76 3.04 7.86
C TRP A 30 -10.31 2.81 8.33
N LYS A 31 -9.93 3.39 9.48
CA LYS A 31 -8.57 3.25 10.03
C LYS A 31 -8.20 1.81 10.37
N ILE A 32 -9.16 1.02 10.87
CA ILE A 32 -8.97 -0.41 11.13
C ILE A 32 -8.68 -1.16 9.83
N GLU A 33 -9.47 -0.89 8.80
CA GLU A 33 -9.35 -1.57 7.51
C GLU A 33 -8.12 -1.12 6.71
N ASP A 34 -7.75 0.16 6.78
CA ASP A 34 -6.49 0.67 6.26
C ASP A 34 -5.31 -0.04 6.93
N SER A 35 -5.33 -0.17 8.26
CA SER A 35 -4.27 -0.87 9.01
C SER A 35 -4.14 -2.34 8.62
N LYS A 36 -5.25 -3.05 8.41
CA LYS A 36 -5.27 -4.44 7.91
C LYS A 36 -4.69 -4.53 6.50
N THR A 37 -5.05 -3.59 5.63
CA THR A 37 -4.57 -3.51 4.26
C THR A 37 -3.06 -3.22 4.22
N LYS A 38 -2.57 -2.30 5.08
CA LYS A 38 -1.14 -2.04 5.26
C LYS A 38 -0.38 -3.32 5.66
N ALA A 39 -0.92 -4.09 6.61
CA ALA A 39 -0.31 -5.34 7.04
C ALA A 39 -0.21 -6.35 5.87
N ASP A 40 -1.27 -6.53 5.09
CA ASP A 40 -1.25 -7.42 3.91
C ASP A 40 -0.20 -6.97 2.88
N LEU A 41 -0.07 -5.66 2.63
CA LEU A 41 0.95 -5.11 1.72
C LEU A 41 2.36 -5.39 2.23
N ILE A 42 2.61 -5.17 3.53
CA ILE A 42 3.91 -5.41 4.17
C ILE A 42 4.27 -6.90 4.13
N LEU A 43 3.30 -7.79 4.33
CA LEU A 43 3.49 -9.24 4.23
C LEU A 43 3.80 -9.69 2.78
N CYS A 44 3.46 -8.88 1.78
CA CYS A 44 3.72 -9.19 0.37
C CYS A 44 5.08 -8.70 -0.15
N ILE A 45 5.89 -8.00 0.65
CA ILE A 45 7.20 -7.47 0.24
C ILE A 45 8.35 -8.14 1.00
N GLN A 46 9.56 -8.06 0.46
CA GLN A 46 10.73 -8.63 1.12
C GLN A 46 11.14 -7.79 2.34
N PRO A 47 11.75 -8.39 3.38
CA PRO A 47 12.25 -7.64 4.53
C PRO A 47 13.23 -6.50 4.15
N SER A 48 14.03 -6.69 3.11
CA SER A 48 14.96 -5.68 2.56
C SER A 48 14.25 -4.46 1.97
N GLU A 49 12.96 -4.58 1.63
CA GLU A 49 12.13 -3.56 1.01
C GLU A 49 11.30 -2.78 2.04
N LEU A 50 11.28 -3.19 3.32
CA LEU A 50 10.55 -2.49 4.39
C LEU A 50 10.98 -1.02 4.55
N LYS A 51 12.25 -0.72 4.25
CA LYS A 51 12.77 0.65 4.25
C LYS A 51 12.06 1.58 3.25
N LEU A 52 11.46 1.04 2.18
CA LEU A 52 10.75 1.81 1.16
C LEU A 52 9.42 2.37 1.70
N VAL A 53 8.79 1.67 2.64
CA VAL A 53 7.43 1.94 3.11
C VAL A 53 7.39 2.52 4.53
N LYS A 54 8.56 2.76 5.15
CA LYS A 54 8.68 3.24 6.54
C LYS A 54 7.94 4.56 6.81
N ASN A 55 7.86 5.45 5.82
CA ASN A 55 7.26 6.78 5.96
C ASN A 55 5.83 6.86 5.39
N CYS A 56 5.24 5.74 4.98
CA CYS A 56 3.90 5.68 4.42
C CYS A 56 2.83 5.65 5.53
N LEU A 57 1.88 6.58 5.45
CA LEU A 57 0.85 6.75 6.48
C LEU A 57 -0.35 5.85 6.23
N THR A 58 -0.74 5.67 4.97
CA THR A 58 -1.90 4.88 4.57
C THR A 58 -1.52 3.65 3.75
N ALA A 59 -2.44 2.70 3.57
CA ALA A 59 -2.27 1.59 2.64
C ALA A 59 -2.08 2.07 1.20
N LYS A 60 -2.77 3.16 0.83
CA LYS A 60 -2.61 3.82 -0.46
C LYS A 60 -1.18 4.33 -0.66
N ASP A 61 -0.60 5.02 0.33
CA ASP A 61 0.78 5.52 0.25
C ASP A 61 1.79 4.37 0.04
N ILE A 62 1.58 3.25 0.73
CA ILE A 62 2.41 2.04 0.56
C ILE A 62 2.27 1.51 -0.86
N TRP A 63 1.03 1.36 -1.34
CA TRP A 63 0.74 0.86 -2.67
C TRP A 63 1.37 1.73 -3.76
N GLU A 64 1.16 3.04 -3.74
CA GLU A 64 1.73 3.98 -4.71
C GLU A 64 3.27 3.95 -4.70
N LYS A 65 3.87 3.82 -3.52
CA LYS A 65 5.33 3.73 -3.39
C LYS A 65 5.87 2.43 -4.00
N LEU A 66 5.21 1.31 -3.72
CA LEU A 66 5.57 0.00 -4.28
C LEU A 66 5.34 -0.02 -5.79
N GLU A 67 4.20 0.47 -6.26
CA GLU A 67 3.87 0.59 -7.67
C GLU A 67 4.92 1.43 -8.41
N SER A 68 5.27 2.61 -7.90
CA SER A 68 6.35 3.43 -8.45
C SER A 68 7.69 2.69 -8.47
N THR A 69 8.03 1.94 -7.41
CA THR A 69 9.31 1.23 -7.32
C THR A 69 9.40 0.02 -8.26
N TYR A 70 8.30 -0.69 -8.50
CA TYR A 70 8.28 -1.85 -9.40
C TYR A 70 8.00 -1.46 -10.85
N GLN A 71 7.16 -0.46 -11.12
CA GLN A 71 6.91 0.04 -12.47
C GLN A 71 8.08 0.85 -13.04
N SER A 72 8.84 1.59 -12.20
CA SER A 72 10.05 2.31 -12.65
C SER A 72 11.20 1.40 -13.09
N LYS A 73 11.11 0.08 -12.84
CA LYS A 73 12.08 -0.90 -13.34
C LYS A 73 11.92 -1.23 -14.84
N GLY A 74 11.05 -0.51 -15.56
CA GLY A 74 10.89 -0.61 -17.02
C GLY A 74 12.03 0.01 -17.84
N THR A 75 12.89 0.85 -17.25
CA THR A 75 14.12 1.29 -17.93
C THR A 75 15.30 0.51 -17.36
N ALA A 76 15.65 -0.58 -18.06
CA ALA A 76 16.86 -1.33 -17.84
C ALA A 76 18.07 -0.37 -17.77
N ILE A 77 18.67 -0.23 -16.59
CA ILE A 77 20.02 0.30 -16.48
C ILE A 77 20.91 -0.75 -17.15
N LYS A 78 21.26 -0.51 -18.41
CA LYS A 78 22.43 -1.13 -19.04
C LYS A 78 23.64 -0.73 -18.18
N ALA A 79 23.97 -1.57 -17.21
CA ALA A 79 25.31 -1.57 -16.65
C ALA A 79 26.22 -2.04 -17.80
N ASN A 80 27.01 -1.11 -18.35
CA ASN A 80 28.12 -1.45 -19.22
C ASN A 80 29.05 -2.40 -18.45
N LEU A 81 29.23 -3.60 -19.02
CA LEU A 81 30.33 -4.52 -18.72
C LEU A 81 31.66 -3.87 -19.12
#